data_AF-A0A0F8VI80-F1
#
_entry.id   AF-A0A0F8VI80-F1
#
_cell.length_a   1.000
_cell.length_b   1.000
_cell.length_c   1.000
_cell.angle_alpha   90.00
_cell.angle_beta   90.00
_cell.angle_gamma   90.00
#
_symmetry.space_group_name_H-M   'P 1'
#
loop_
_entity.id
_entity.type
_entity.pdbx_description
1 polymer ?
#
loop_
_entity_poly.entity_id
_entity_poly.type
_entity_poly.pdbx_seq_one_letter_code
_entity_poly.pdbx_strand_id
1 'polypeptide(L)'
;MPQEASSGVYEMNDDPLPMVKNLVDYLYTLDYNENLRTLNQECPSPISGLQVHARMFALADKYDIKALQVLSSEKYSNMLESSSIGSEFLGSIPDVYTLTPPSVKALRDKVARFARINLENYLQDPSSREVYKRIAIDVPDFLQDLLDLYIMNPLTGFCYRFRFLDLIKPFTPLLPEVAAPETKVPFNQKLMWTGLTLLIFLVMSQMPLYGIVSSDTSDPLYWLRMMLASNRGTLMELGITPIISSGMVFQLLAGTHLIDVNLDLKTDRELYQTAQKLFAIILSFGQACVYVLTGLYGQPSDLGAGICVLLIVQLVVAGLVVILLDELLQKGYGLGSGISLFIATNICESIVWKAFSPTTINTGRGPEFEGAIIALFHLLLTWPDKQRALREAFYRQNLPNVMNLLATLLVFAAVIYLQGFRVEIPVKSSRQRGMRGSYPVRLFYTSNMPIMLQSALCSNIFLISQMLYSRFSDNILVKLLGVWEPREGSAQLYASSGIATTCPLL
;
A
#
# COMPACT_ATOMS: atom_id res chain seq x y z
N MET A 1 30.27 48.88 41.36
CA MET A 1 28.85 48.77 40.97
C MET A 1 28.73 49.34 39.56
N PRO A 2 27.97 48.71 38.65
CA PRO A 2 27.68 49.33 37.36
C PRO A 2 27.05 50.71 37.60
N GLN A 3 27.43 51.71 36.80
CA GLN A 3 26.96 53.10 36.93
C GLN A 3 25.42 53.20 36.89
N GLU A 4 24.78 52.20 36.29
CA GLU A 4 23.34 51.95 36.15
C GLU A 4 22.56 51.94 37.47
N ALA A 5 23.15 51.42 38.55
CA ALA A 5 22.46 51.31 39.85
C ALA A 5 22.27 52.65 40.56
N SER A 6 23.01 53.69 40.15
CA SER A 6 22.98 55.02 40.80
C SER A 6 22.20 56.08 40.04
N SER A 7 22.06 55.98 38.72
CA SER A 7 21.38 56.98 37.89
C SER A 7 19.91 56.66 37.62
N GLY A 8 19.50 55.39 37.69
CA GLY A 8 18.15 54.96 37.28
C GLY A 8 17.86 55.16 35.79
N VAL A 9 18.89 55.53 35.00
CA VAL A 9 18.82 55.78 33.57
C VAL A 9 19.73 54.77 32.86
N TYR A 10 19.15 54.01 31.93
CA TYR A 10 19.89 53.06 31.10
C TYR A 10 20.10 53.68 29.71
N GLU A 11 21.36 53.91 29.34
CA GLU A 11 21.73 54.49 28.05
C GLU A 11 21.89 53.38 26.99
N MET A 12 20.93 53.28 26.07
CA MET A 12 21.00 52.38 24.91
C MET A 12 21.73 53.08 23.75
N ASN A 13 23.06 53.03 23.75
CA ASN A 13 23.88 53.73 22.74
C ASN A 13 23.99 52.99 21.38
N ASP A 14 23.71 51.68 21.36
CA ASP A 14 23.91 50.84 20.18
C ASP A 14 22.70 50.81 19.23
N ASP A 15 21.51 51.15 19.73
CA ASP A 15 20.24 50.95 19.03
C ASP A 15 19.63 52.32 18.65
N PRO A 16 19.14 52.49 17.40
CA PRO A 16 18.56 53.75 16.99
C PRO A 16 17.32 54.10 17.81
N LEU A 17 17.27 55.34 18.32
CA LEU A 17 16.20 55.90 19.15
C LEU A 17 14.77 55.53 18.69
N PRO A 18 14.42 55.55 17.40
CA PRO A 18 13.10 55.12 16.93
C PRO A 18 12.76 53.65 17.20
N MET A 19 13.72 52.73 17.14
CA MET A 19 13.49 51.31 17.43
C MET A 19 13.27 51.08 18.93
N VAL A 20 14.02 51.81 19.76
CA VAL A 20 13.84 51.79 21.22
C VAL A 20 12.47 52.33 21.59
N LYS A 21 12.00 53.41 20.94
CA LYS A 21 10.66 53.95 21.13
C LYS A 21 9.57 52.93 20.77
N ASN A 22 9.71 52.25 19.63
CA ASN A 22 8.77 51.19 19.23
C ASN A 22 8.79 50.00 20.19
N LEU A 23 9.96 49.65 20.77
CA LEU A 23 10.05 48.64 21.81
C LEU A 23 9.27 49.06 23.07
N VAL A 24 9.45 50.31 23.50
CA VAL A 24 8.77 50.85 24.67
C VAL A 24 7.26 50.89 24.43
N ASP A 25 6.81 51.35 23.27
CA ASP A 25 5.40 51.34 22.89
C ASP A 25 4.83 49.92 22.96
N TYR A 26 5.54 48.92 22.42
CA TYR A 26 5.15 47.51 22.53
C TYR A 26 4.97 47.04 23.97
N LEU A 27 5.83 47.45 24.91
CA LEU A 27 5.69 47.07 26.31
C LEU A 27 4.40 47.63 26.96
N TYR A 28 3.87 48.74 26.46
CA TYR A 28 2.65 49.36 26.99
C TYR A 28 1.37 48.94 26.25
N THR A 29 1.44 48.78 24.93
CA THR A 29 0.25 48.53 24.08
C THR A 29 0.18 47.10 23.55
N LEU A 30 1.22 46.28 23.77
CA LEU A 30 1.43 44.96 23.16
C LEU A 30 1.52 44.98 21.63
N ASP A 31 1.69 46.17 21.04
CA ASP A 31 1.88 46.35 19.61
C ASP A 31 2.80 47.55 19.32
N TYR A 32 3.44 47.60 18.15
CA TYR A 32 4.23 48.76 17.75
C TYR A 32 3.79 49.28 16.39
N ASN A 33 3.93 50.60 16.22
CA ASN A 33 3.32 51.35 15.13
C ASN A 33 4.25 51.44 13.91
N GLU A 34 3.66 51.44 12.72
CA GLU A 34 4.34 51.31 11.42
C GLU A 34 4.60 52.67 10.73
N ASN A 35 4.39 53.80 11.43
CA ASN A 35 4.41 55.13 10.83
C ASN A 35 5.81 55.53 10.29
N LEU A 36 6.08 55.12 9.05
CA LEU A 36 7.33 55.38 8.30
C LEU A 36 7.70 56.86 8.22
N ARG A 37 6.71 57.76 8.29
CA ARG A 37 6.92 59.22 8.22
C ARG A 37 7.63 59.79 9.46
N THR A 38 7.32 59.28 10.65
CA THR A 38 7.99 59.69 11.90
C THR A 38 9.35 58.99 12.05
N LEU A 39 9.46 57.75 11.57
CA LEU A 39 10.68 56.93 11.61
C LEU A 39 11.80 57.48 10.69
N ASN A 40 11.45 57.94 9.49
CA ASN A 40 12.41 58.47 8.52
C ASN A 40 12.88 59.90 8.82
N GLN A 41 12.22 60.60 9.75
CA GLN A 41 12.59 61.97 10.15
C GLN A 41 13.68 61.96 11.24
N GLU A 42 13.83 60.85 11.97
CA GLU A 42 14.77 60.67 13.08
C GLU A 42 15.97 59.76 12.72
N CYS A 43 15.94 59.07 11.57
CA CYS A 43 17.01 58.19 11.11
C CYS A 43 17.94 58.85 10.05
N PRO A 44 19.24 58.52 10.03
CA PRO A 44 20.19 59.07 9.05
C PRO A 44 20.01 58.54 7.62
N SER A 45 19.28 57.42 7.43
CA SER A 45 18.94 56.83 6.14
C SER A 45 17.47 56.40 6.11
N PRO A 46 16.74 56.54 5.00
CA PRO A 46 15.35 56.07 4.90
C PRO A 46 15.29 54.55 5.09
N ILE A 47 14.51 54.10 6.07
CA ILE A 47 14.35 52.68 6.43
C ILE A 47 13.03 52.18 5.81
N SER A 48 13.07 51.03 5.15
CA SER A 48 11.85 50.38 4.63
C SER A 48 11.06 49.69 5.77
N GLY A 49 9.75 49.50 5.61
CA GLY A 49 8.95 48.86 6.66
C GLY A 49 9.44 47.44 7.00
N LEU A 50 9.93 46.70 6.00
CA LEU A 50 10.57 45.39 6.19
C LEU A 50 11.83 45.47 7.05
N GLN A 51 12.68 46.48 6.87
CA GLN A 51 13.85 46.70 7.70
C GLN A 51 13.48 47.06 9.15
N VAL A 52 12.39 47.79 9.38
CA VAL A 52 11.89 48.09 10.73
C VAL A 52 11.54 46.79 11.46
N HIS A 53 10.77 45.90 10.83
CA HIS A 53 10.38 44.62 11.46
C HIS A 53 11.58 43.70 11.69
N ALA A 54 12.56 43.66 10.77
CA ALA A 54 13.80 42.90 10.93
C ALA A 54 14.64 43.40 12.12
N ARG A 55 14.78 44.73 12.28
CA ARG A 55 15.50 45.34 13.40
C ARG A 55 14.77 45.15 14.73
N MET A 56 13.44 45.26 14.74
CA MET A 56 12.62 44.94 15.92
C MET A 56 12.76 43.48 16.35
N PHE A 57 12.88 42.55 15.39
CA PHE A 57 13.13 41.14 15.69
C PHE A 57 14.52 40.94 16.32
N ALA A 58 15.56 41.57 15.78
CA ALA A 58 16.91 41.51 16.34
C ALA A 58 16.99 42.12 17.75
N LEU A 59 16.28 43.25 17.95
CA LEU A 59 16.20 43.91 19.25
C LEU A 59 15.43 43.06 20.27
N ALA A 60 14.36 42.38 19.84
CA ALA A 60 13.65 41.41 20.66
C ALA A 60 14.53 40.23 21.09
N ASP A 61 15.44 39.77 20.22
CA ASP A 61 16.43 38.73 20.56
C ASP A 61 17.48 39.23 21.55
N LYS A 62 18.03 40.43 21.31
CA LYS A 62 19.02 41.07 22.21
C LYS A 62 18.51 41.20 23.65
N TYR A 63 17.22 41.49 23.83
CA TYR A 63 16.58 41.65 25.14
C TYR A 63 15.75 40.43 25.60
N ASP A 64 15.81 39.28 24.90
CA ASP A 64 15.08 38.02 25.18
C ASP A 64 13.54 38.17 25.34
N ILE A 65 12.92 38.99 24.48
CA ILE A 65 11.47 39.24 24.47
C ILE A 65 10.80 38.35 23.41
N LYS A 66 10.51 37.10 23.77
CA LYS A 66 9.94 36.08 22.87
C LYS A 66 8.62 36.47 22.20
N ALA A 67 7.75 37.18 22.92
CA ALA A 67 6.46 37.60 22.37
C ALA A 67 6.63 38.63 21.23
N LEU A 68 7.63 39.50 21.34
CA LEU A 68 7.96 40.47 20.31
C LEU A 68 8.64 39.83 19.10
N GLN A 69 9.43 38.77 19.30
CA GLN A 69 10.00 37.98 18.19
C GLN A 69 8.90 37.36 17.34
N VAL A 70 7.87 36.77 17.95
CA VAL A 70 6.75 36.17 17.21
C VAL A 70 6.00 37.27 16.44
N LEU A 71 5.61 38.35 17.11
CA LEU A 71 4.85 39.44 16.50
C LEU A 71 5.61 40.14 15.37
N SER A 72 6.90 40.44 15.57
CA SER A 72 7.73 41.01 14.49
C SER A 72 7.88 40.06 13.31
N SER A 73 8.02 38.75 13.55
CA SER A 73 8.11 37.76 12.46
C SER A 73 6.80 37.59 11.68
N GLU A 74 5.64 37.80 12.32
CA GLU A 74 4.32 37.73 11.69
C GLU A 74 4.03 38.99 10.88
N LYS A 75 4.29 40.18 11.44
CA LYS A 75 4.18 41.45 10.71
C LYS A 75 5.12 41.48 9.50
N TYR A 76 6.34 40.97 9.64
CA TYR A 76 7.27 40.83 8.52
C TYR A 76 6.70 39.94 7.42
N SER A 77 6.13 38.76 7.75
CA SER A 77 5.51 37.89 6.73
C SER A 77 4.29 38.51 6.06
N ASN A 78 3.42 39.19 6.80
CA ASN A 78 2.26 39.86 6.23
C ASN A 78 2.69 40.99 5.27
N MET A 79 3.76 41.70 5.61
CA MET A 79 4.30 42.75 4.76
C MET A 79 4.92 42.18 3.49
N LEU A 80 5.64 41.05 3.57
CA LEU A 80 6.19 40.35 2.39
C LEU A 80 5.11 39.96 1.37
N GLU A 81 3.94 39.53 1.84
CA GLU A 81 2.81 39.16 0.97
C GLU A 81 2.18 40.38 0.28
N SER A 82 2.25 41.56 0.92
CA SER A 82 1.68 42.81 0.40
C SER A 82 2.66 43.62 -0.48
N SER A 83 3.96 43.43 -0.30
CA SER A 83 4.99 44.25 -0.95
C SER A 83 5.29 43.79 -2.37
N SER A 84 4.81 44.57 -3.35
CA SER A 84 5.11 44.40 -4.79
C SER A 84 6.54 44.83 -5.17
N ILE A 85 7.25 45.53 -4.27
CA ILE A 85 8.54 46.18 -4.56
C ILE A 85 9.71 45.29 -4.11
N GLY A 86 10.38 44.65 -5.08
CA GLY A 86 11.51 43.75 -4.82
C GLY A 86 12.76 44.41 -4.20
N SER A 87 12.96 45.71 -4.40
CA SER A 87 14.13 46.42 -3.87
C SER A 87 14.07 46.59 -2.34
N GLU A 88 12.88 46.74 -1.76
CA GLU A 88 12.68 46.82 -0.31
C GLU A 88 12.97 45.48 0.38
N PHE A 89 12.56 44.38 -0.27
CA PHE A 89 12.86 43.03 0.20
C PHE A 89 14.36 42.76 0.20
N LEU A 90 15.04 42.98 -0.94
CA LEU A 90 16.48 42.77 -1.07
C LEU A 90 17.27 43.62 -0.06
N GLY A 91 16.85 44.86 0.19
CA GLY A 91 17.47 45.73 1.20
C GLY A 91 17.29 45.25 2.65
N SER A 92 16.33 44.37 2.94
CA SER A 92 16.11 43.83 4.31
C SER A 92 16.95 42.59 4.63
N ILE A 93 17.47 41.89 3.61
CA ILE A 93 18.23 40.63 3.80
C ILE A 93 19.51 40.86 4.63
N PRO A 94 20.32 41.89 4.38
CA PRO A 94 21.52 42.14 5.21
C PRO A 94 21.17 42.35 6.68
N ASP A 95 20.13 43.14 6.98
CA ASP A 95 19.72 43.41 8.36
C ASP A 95 19.27 42.12 9.08
N VAL A 96 18.56 41.21 8.40
CA VAL A 96 18.13 39.94 8.99
C VAL A 96 19.32 39.05 9.34
N TYR A 97 20.29 38.91 8.44
CA TYR A 97 21.39 37.94 8.63
C TYR A 97 22.56 38.48 9.47
N THR A 98 22.76 39.80 9.49
CA THR A 98 23.85 40.43 10.26
C THR A 98 23.44 40.73 11.71
N LEU A 99 22.19 41.13 11.95
CA LEU A 99 21.74 41.54 13.28
C LEU A 99 21.24 40.37 14.14
N THR A 100 20.89 39.23 13.52
CA THR A 100 20.44 38.04 14.27
C THR A 100 21.52 36.97 14.32
N PRO A 101 21.71 36.29 15.46
CA PRO A 101 22.65 35.16 15.57
C PRO A 101 22.15 33.94 14.76
N PRO A 102 23.06 33.06 14.31
CA PRO A 102 22.72 31.89 13.49
C PRO A 102 21.89 30.82 14.22
N SER A 103 21.76 30.92 15.55
CA SER A 103 20.90 30.05 16.36
C SER A 103 19.41 30.30 16.14
N VAL A 104 19.01 31.52 15.74
CA VAL A 104 17.60 31.91 15.61
C VAL A 104 17.19 31.85 14.14
N LYS A 105 16.68 30.68 13.72
CA LYS A 105 16.31 30.42 12.32
C LYS A 105 14.91 30.92 11.92
N ALA A 106 14.08 31.35 12.85
CA ALA A 106 12.66 31.64 12.59
C ALA A 106 12.43 32.69 11.49
N LEU A 107 13.19 33.79 11.50
CA LEU A 107 13.08 34.84 10.49
C LEU A 107 13.87 34.49 9.22
N ARG A 108 15.07 33.89 9.37
CA ARG A 108 15.93 33.43 8.26
C ARG A 108 15.22 32.44 7.35
N ASP A 109 14.53 31.44 7.93
CA ASP A 109 13.75 30.44 7.20
C ASP A 109 12.61 31.07 6.39
N LYS A 110 11.89 32.05 6.96
CA LYS A 110 10.81 32.76 6.25
C LYS A 110 11.35 33.57 5.07
N VAL A 111 12.44 34.32 5.28
CA VAL A 111 13.11 35.11 4.24
C VAL A 111 13.63 34.21 3.12
N ALA A 112 14.32 33.12 3.46
CA ALA A 112 14.90 32.22 2.48
C ALA A 112 13.83 31.47 1.67
N ARG A 113 12.69 31.10 2.28
CA ARG A 113 11.53 30.54 1.55
C ARG A 113 10.88 31.56 0.61
N PHE A 114 10.72 32.80 1.03
CA PHE A 114 10.14 33.85 0.19
C PHE A 114 11.07 34.21 -0.98
N ALA A 115 12.37 34.37 -0.70
CA ALA A 115 13.38 34.57 -1.73
C ALA A 115 13.34 33.43 -2.76
N ARG A 116 13.27 32.18 -2.32
CA ARG A 116 13.21 31.02 -3.21
C ARG A 116 12.07 31.11 -4.25
N ILE A 117 10.91 31.69 -3.93
CA ILE A 117 9.77 31.77 -4.86
C ILE A 117 9.86 33.00 -5.78
N ASN A 118 10.23 34.16 -5.23
CA ASN A 118 10.08 35.44 -5.92
C ASN A 118 11.37 36.02 -6.51
N LEU A 119 12.54 35.43 -6.19
CA LEU A 119 13.83 35.92 -6.65
C LEU A 119 13.97 35.91 -8.18
N GLU A 120 13.36 34.94 -8.86
CA GLU A 120 13.35 34.89 -10.33
C GLU A 120 12.70 36.14 -10.95
N ASN A 121 11.56 36.57 -10.41
CA ASN A 121 10.83 37.75 -10.90
C ASN A 121 11.62 39.04 -10.64
N TYR A 122 12.26 39.16 -9.47
CA TYR A 122 13.03 40.35 -9.11
C TYR A 122 14.37 40.47 -9.83
N LEU A 123 14.97 39.35 -10.26
CA LEU A 123 16.23 39.33 -11.01
C LEU A 123 16.07 39.69 -12.49
N GLN A 124 14.85 39.85 -13.00
CA GLN A 124 14.60 40.32 -14.36
C GLN A 124 15.03 41.79 -14.54
N ASP A 125 14.94 42.61 -13.49
CA ASP A 125 15.41 43.99 -13.50
C ASP A 125 16.93 44.09 -13.28
N PRO A 126 17.66 44.86 -14.11
CA PRO A 126 19.12 44.95 -14.02
C PRO A 126 19.61 45.63 -12.73
N SER A 127 18.84 46.59 -12.17
CA SER A 127 19.16 47.30 -10.93
C SER A 127 19.08 46.36 -9.71
N SER A 128 18.01 45.57 -9.60
CA SER A 128 17.82 44.57 -8.55
C SER A 128 18.88 43.46 -8.60
N ARG A 129 19.34 43.10 -9.80
CA ARG A 129 20.42 42.13 -10.00
C ARG A 129 21.77 42.62 -9.48
N GLU A 130 22.08 43.91 -9.59
CA GLU A 130 23.29 44.47 -9.00
C GLU A 130 23.24 44.47 -7.46
N VAL A 131 22.08 44.80 -6.89
CA VAL A 131 21.86 44.76 -5.44
C VAL A 131 22.00 43.32 -4.92
N TYR A 132 21.40 42.34 -5.61
CA TYR A 132 21.55 40.93 -5.27
C TYR A 132 23.01 40.46 -5.32
N LYS A 133 23.80 40.88 -6.34
CA LYS A 133 25.23 40.54 -6.41
C LYS A 133 26.02 41.08 -5.23
N ARG A 134 25.71 42.28 -4.75
CA ARG A 134 26.34 42.84 -3.54
C ARG A 134 25.97 42.02 -2.31
N ILE A 135 24.68 41.72 -2.13
CA ILE A 135 24.20 40.88 -1.01
C ILE A 135 24.85 39.50 -1.02
N ALA A 136 25.01 38.88 -2.19
CA ALA A 136 25.65 37.56 -2.31
C ALA A 136 27.13 37.57 -1.89
N ILE A 137 27.80 38.72 -1.95
CA ILE A 137 29.18 38.90 -1.47
C ILE A 137 29.16 39.20 0.03
N ASP A 138 28.27 40.09 0.47
CA ASP A 138 28.23 40.57 1.85
C ASP A 138 27.66 39.53 2.84
N VAL A 139 26.79 38.63 2.38
CA VAL A 139 26.06 37.66 3.22
C VAL A 139 26.13 36.23 2.63
N PRO A 140 27.21 35.47 2.90
CA PRO A 140 27.35 34.10 2.42
C PRO A 140 26.38 33.12 3.08
N ASP A 141 25.98 33.36 4.34
CA ASP A 141 25.04 32.51 5.09
C ASP A 141 23.67 32.43 4.42
N PHE A 142 23.18 33.55 3.86
CA PHE A 142 21.93 33.58 3.10
C PHE A 142 22.00 32.69 1.87
N LEU A 143 23.16 32.68 1.17
CA LEU A 143 23.36 31.82 0.01
C LEU A 143 23.40 30.35 0.41
N GLN A 144 24.04 30.01 1.54
CA GLN A 144 24.04 28.65 2.08
C GLN A 144 22.63 28.19 2.45
N ASP A 145 21.88 28.98 3.23
CA ASP A 145 20.50 28.64 3.62
C ASP A 145 19.57 28.53 2.38
N LEU A 146 19.76 29.39 1.38
CA LEU A 146 19.03 29.32 0.12
C LEU A 146 19.39 28.04 -0.66
N LEU A 147 20.68 27.72 -0.82
CA LEU A 147 21.13 26.49 -1.48
C LEU A 147 20.68 25.23 -0.75
N ASP A 148 20.78 25.19 0.58
CA ASP A 148 20.28 24.10 1.41
C ASP A 148 18.76 23.95 1.24
N LEU A 149 18.02 25.05 1.14
CA LEU A 149 16.60 24.99 0.80
C LEU A 149 16.35 24.43 -0.60
N TYR A 150 17.18 24.73 -1.59
CA TYR A 150 17.08 24.14 -2.94
C TYR A 150 17.47 22.65 -2.96
N ILE A 151 18.40 22.21 -2.11
CA ILE A 151 18.81 20.81 -2.00
C ILE A 151 17.75 20.00 -1.25
N MET A 152 17.30 20.49 -0.09
CA MET A 152 16.31 19.82 0.75
C MET A 152 14.91 19.88 0.14
N ASN A 153 14.60 20.99 -0.53
CA ASN A 153 13.35 21.19 -1.25
C ASN A 153 13.70 21.72 -2.66
N PRO A 154 13.89 20.87 -3.68
CA PRO A 154 14.05 21.36 -5.05
C PRO A 154 12.79 22.16 -5.44
N LEU A 155 12.98 23.37 -6.01
CA LEU A 155 11.88 24.09 -6.67
C LEU A 155 11.43 23.21 -7.84
N THR A 156 10.37 22.44 -7.63
CA THR A 156 9.58 21.89 -8.73
C THR A 156 8.74 23.02 -9.31
N GLY A 157 9.39 24.08 -9.79
CA GLY A 157 8.81 24.97 -10.78
C GLY A 157 8.64 24.14 -12.05
N PHE A 158 7.39 23.81 -12.39
CA PHE A 158 6.99 23.15 -13.64
C PHE A 158 7.82 21.94 -14.13
N CYS A 159 8.55 21.26 -13.26
CA CYS A 159 9.04 19.93 -13.57
C CYS A 159 7.93 18.96 -13.14
N TYR A 160 7.15 18.50 -14.13
CA TYR A 160 6.50 17.19 -14.05
C TYR A 160 7.58 16.16 -13.75
N ARG A 161 7.97 16.02 -12.48
CA ARG A 161 8.41 14.72 -11.99
C ARG A 161 7.12 13.92 -12.09
N PHE A 162 6.94 13.19 -13.20
CA PHE A 162 5.85 12.24 -13.38
C PHE A 162 5.96 11.23 -12.24
N ARG A 163 5.43 11.61 -11.07
CA ARG A 163 5.22 10.70 -9.96
C ARG A 163 4.12 9.81 -10.49
N PHE A 164 4.40 8.53 -10.67
CA PHE A 164 3.44 7.57 -11.22
C PHE A 164 2.06 7.69 -10.54
N LEU A 165 2.04 8.03 -9.25
CA LEU A 165 0.84 8.29 -8.44
C LEU A 165 0.00 9.49 -8.94
N ASP A 166 0.61 10.54 -9.51
CA ASP A 166 -0.10 11.70 -10.04
C ASP A 166 -0.79 11.43 -11.38
N LEU A 167 -0.33 10.42 -12.13
CA LEU A 167 -0.98 9.94 -13.36
C LEU A 167 -2.35 9.29 -13.07
N ILE A 168 -2.55 8.84 -11.83
CA ILE A 168 -3.72 8.08 -11.40
C ILE A 168 -4.79 9.01 -10.79
N LYS A 169 -4.41 10.22 -10.37
CA LYS A 169 -5.32 11.26 -9.87
C LYS A 169 -6.58 11.48 -10.72
N PRO A 170 -6.53 11.57 -12.07
CA PRO A 170 -7.74 11.74 -12.89
C PRO A 170 -8.69 10.53 -12.87
N PHE A 171 -8.22 9.33 -12.53
CA PHE A 171 -9.03 8.12 -12.47
C PHE A 171 -9.66 7.86 -11.09
N THR A 172 -9.17 8.54 -10.04
CA THR A 172 -9.70 8.45 -8.67
C THR A 172 -11.23 8.63 -8.59
N PRO A 173 -11.86 9.66 -9.19
CA PRO A 173 -13.30 9.87 -9.06
C PRO A 173 -14.15 8.91 -9.93
N LEU A 174 -13.55 8.21 -10.90
CA LEU A 174 -14.27 7.28 -11.78
C LEU A 174 -14.40 5.88 -11.15
N LEU A 175 -13.53 5.55 -10.19
CA LEU A 175 -13.46 4.23 -9.60
C LEU A 175 -14.48 4.09 -8.47
N PRO A 176 -15.28 3.01 -8.43
CA PRO A 176 -16.12 2.71 -7.29
C PRO A 176 -15.23 2.41 -6.08
N GLU A 177 -15.46 3.13 -4.98
CA GLU A 177 -14.72 2.98 -3.73
C GLU A 177 -15.69 2.78 -2.56
N VAL A 178 -15.41 1.79 -1.73
CA VAL A 178 -16.20 1.55 -0.51
C VAL A 178 -15.85 2.63 0.52
N ALA A 179 -16.83 3.34 1.09
CA ALA A 179 -16.54 4.35 2.10
C ALA A 179 -15.95 3.72 3.38
N ALA A 180 -14.88 4.31 3.91
CA ALA A 180 -14.34 3.89 5.21
C ALA A 180 -15.34 4.23 6.34
N PRO A 181 -15.46 3.38 7.38
CA PRO A 181 -16.43 3.62 8.44
C PRO A 181 -16.04 4.87 9.25
N GLU A 182 -16.98 5.79 9.43
CA GLU A 182 -16.78 7.04 10.21
C GLU A 182 -16.56 6.75 11.70
N THR A 183 -17.16 5.68 12.21
CA THR A 183 -17.03 5.23 13.59
C THR A 183 -16.48 3.81 13.66
N LYS A 184 -15.89 3.43 14.80
CA LYS A 184 -15.42 2.05 15.00
C LYS A 184 -16.62 1.12 15.02
N VAL A 185 -16.73 0.27 14.00
CA VAL A 185 -17.76 -0.77 13.93
C VAL A 185 -17.60 -1.82 15.04
N PRO A 186 -18.67 -2.15 15.78
CA PRO A 186 -18.65 -3.15 16.85
C PRO A 186 -18.37 -4.56 16.31
N PHE A 187 -17.84 -5.45 17.16
CA PHE A 187 -17.43 -6.81 16.79
C PHE A 187 -18.56 -7.63 16.14
N ASN A 188 -19.78 -7.57 16.68
CA ASN A 188 -20.92 -8.31 16.15
C ASN A 188 -21.26 -7.90 14.71
N GLN A 189 -21.20 -6.60 14.41
CA GLN A 189 -21.42 -6.11 13.04
C GLN A 189 -20.29 -6.56 12.12
N LYS A 190 -19.03 -6.53 12.57
CA LYS A 190 -17.91 -7.05 11.77
C LYS A 190 -18.07 -8.52 11.42
N LEU A 191 -18.51 -9.33 12.38
CA LEU A 191 -18.76 -10.75 12.16
C LEU A 191 -19.90 -10.95 11.15
N MET A 192 -20.99 -10.18 11.27
CA MET A 192 -22.11 -10.22 10.34
C MET A 192 -21.69 -9.85 8.91
N TRP A 193 -20.92 -8.77 8.73
CA TRP A 193 -20.40 -8.38 7.42
C TRP A 193 -19.46 -9.44 6.85
N THR A 194 -18.57 -10.00 7.67
CA THR A 194 -17.67 -11.08 7.25
C THR A 194 -18.44 -12.34 6.82
N GLY A 195 -19.52 -12.70 7.52
CA GLY A 195 -20.38 -13.81 7.14
C GLY A 195 -21.15 -13.55 5.84
N LEU A 196 -21.66 -12.32 5.65
CA LEU A 196 -22.39 -11.93 4.46
C LEU A 196 -21.49 -11.95 3.21
N THR A 197 -20.28 -11.40 3.30
CA THR A 197 -19.34 -11.42 2.15
C THR A 197 -18.94 -12.84 1.79
N LEU A 198 -18.71 -13.72 2.77
CA LEU A 198 -18.38 -15.12 2.56
C LEU A 198 -19.55 -15.88 1.90
N LEU A 199 -20.79 -15.61 2.31
CA LEU A 199 -21.98 -16.20 1.69
C LEU A 199 -22.09 -15.79 0.21
N ILE A 200 -21.91 -14.51 -0.11
CA ILE A 200 -21.93 -14.02 -1.49
C ILE A 200 -20.82 -14.71 -2.30
N PHE A 201 -19.61 -14.82 -1.74
CA PHE A 201 -18.49 -15.51 -2.37
C PHE A 201 -18.81 -16.98 -2.69
N LEU A 202 -19.37 -17.73 -1.74
CA LEU A 202 -19.74 -19.14 -1.92
C LEU A 202 -20.85 -19.32 -2.97
N VAL A 203 -21.89 -18.48 -2.94
CA VAL A 203 -22.96 -18.53 -3.96
C VAL A 203 -22.39 -18.28 -5.34
N MET A 204 -21.50 -17.30 -5.48
CA MET A 204 -20.86 -16.98 -6.76
C MET A 204 -19.92 -18.09 -7.24
N SER A 205 -19.28 -18.81 -6.32
CA SER A 205 -18.42 -19.96 -6.58
C SER A 205 -19.18 -21.19 -7.11
N GLN A 206 -20.50 -21.26 -6.92
CA GLN A 206 -21.35 -22.39 -7.31
C GLN A 206 -22.23 -22.09 -8.53
N MET A 207 -22.36 -20.82 -8.92
CA MET A 207 -23.17 -20.41 -10.07
C MET A 207 -22.41 -20.65 -11.38
N PRO A 208 -22.93 -21.47 -12.31
CA PRO A 208 -22.27 -21.72 -13.59
C PRO A 208 -22.36 -20.50 -14.52
N LEU A 209 -21.38 -20.36 -15.41
CA LEU A 209 -21.38 -19.33 -16.44
C LEU A 209 -22.36 -19.65 -17.56
N TYR A 210 -22.90 -18.61 -18.18
CA TYR A 210 -23.75 -18.77 -19.36
C TYR A 210 -22.88 -18.97 -20.61
N GLY A 211 -23.24 -19.94 -21.45
CA GLY A 211 -22.61 -20.15 -22.77
C GLY A 211 -21.48 -21.19 -22.83
N ILE A 212 -21.26 -21.99 -21.79
CA ILE A 212 -20.30 -23.10 -21.82
C ILE A 212 -20.92 -24.30 -22.56
N VAL A 213 -20.34 -24.68 -23.69
CA VAL A 213 -20.78 -25.84 -24.51
C VAL A 213 -19.85 -27.04 -24.33
N SER A 214 -18.59 -26.81 -23.93
CA SER A 214 -17.56 -27.85 -23.76
C SER A 214 -16.93 -27.77 -22.36
N SER A 215 -17.45 -28.57 -21.41
CA SER A 215 -16.91 -28.67 -20.04
C SER A 215 -15.67 -29.56 -19.94
N ASP A 216 -15.41 -30.42 -20.93
CA ASP A 216 -14.52 -31.58 -20.78
C ASP A 216 -13.07 -31.36 -21.27
N THR A 217 -12.70 -30.12 -21.61
CA THR A 217 -11.32 -29.80 -22.01
C THR A 217 -10.35 -29.89 -20.83
N SER A 218 -9.16 -30.47 -21.01
CA SER A 218 -8.14 -30.55 -19.96
C SER A 218 -7.76 -29.16 -19.43
N ASP A 219 -7.72 -29.02 -18.11
CA ASP A 219 -7.39 -27.75 -17.46
C ASP A 219 -5.87 -27.59 -17.29
N PRO A 220 -5.23 -26.62 -17.95
CA PRO A 220 -3.80 -26.38 -17.79
C PRO A 220 -3.44 -25.75 -16.43
N LEU A 221 -4.41 -25.24 -15.66
CA LEU A 221 -4.18 -24.47 -14.42
C LEU A 221 -4.73 -25.16 -13.16
N TYR A 222 -4.95 -26.47 -13.19
CA TYR A 222 -5.56 -27.21 -12.07
C TYR A 222 -4.91 -26.91 -10.70
N TRP A 223 -3.58 -26.87 -10.65
CA TRP A 223 -2.82 -26.60 -9.43
C TRP A 223 -2.97 -25.16 -8.92
N LEU A 224 -3.04 -24.20 -9.84
CA LEU A 224 -3.16 -22.78 -9.55
C LEU A 224 -4.54 -22.45 -8.95
N ARG A 225 -5.58 -23.19 -9.34
CA ARG A 225 -6.97 -22.95 -8.91
C ARG A 225 -7.19 -23.10 -7.41
N MET A 226 -6.57 -24.11 -6.79
CA MET A 226 -6.71 -24.34 -5.35
C MET A 226 -6.17 -23.14 -4.53
N MET A 227 -5.07 -22.55 -4.98
CA MET A 227 -4.44 -21.41 -4.30
C MET A 227 -5.17 -20.08 -4.57
N LEU A 228 -5.71 -19.93 -5.78
CA LEU A 228 -6.37 -18.69 -6.23
C LEU A 228 -7.89 -18.70 -6.02
N ALA A 229 -8.39 -19.66 -5.24
CA ALA A 229 -9.79 -19.82 -4.90
C ALA A 229 -10.72 -19.72 -6.14
N SER A 230 -10.34 -20.40 -7.22
CA SER A 230 -11.04 -20.38 -8.51
C SER A 230 -11.69 -21.73 -8.80
N ASN A 231 -12.95 -21.71 -9.20
CA ASN A 231 -13.69 -22.90 -9.61
C ASN A 231 -14.01 -22.83 -11.11
N ARG A 232 -13.73 -23.92 -11.83
CA ARG A 232 -13.92 -24.00 -13.27
C ARG A 232 -15.39 -23.95 -13.66
N GLY A 233 -15.69 -23.16 -14.69
CA GLY A 233 -17.02 -23.03 -15.29
C GLY A 233 -17.98 -22.20 -14.47
N THR A 234 -17.49 -21.46 -13.47
CA THR A 234 -18.30 -20.67 -12.54
C THR A 234 -18.01 -19.19 -12.67
N LEU A 235 -18.85 -18.33 -12.09
CA LEU A 235 -18.56 -16.88 -12.04
C LEU A 235 -17.21 -16.57 -11.38
N MET A 236 -16.70 -17.49 -10.56
CA MET A 236 -15.40 -17.38 -9.88
C MET A 236 -14.22 -17.93 -10.72
N GLU A 237 -14.32 -17.96 -12.05
CA GLU A 237 -13.22 -18.46 -12.88
C GLU A 237 -11.91 -17.67 -12.67
N LEU A 238 -11.99 -16.33 -12.67
CA LEU A 238 -10.82 -15.48 -12.43
C LEU A 238 -10.35 -15.56 -10.96
N GLY A 239 -11.24 -15.96 -10.04
CA GLY A 239 -10.96 -16.04 -8.61
C GLY A 239 -10.45 -14.71 -8.05
N ILE A 240 -9.51 -14.82 -7.11
CA ILE A 240 -8.80 -13.68 -6.51
C ILE A 240 -7.49 -13.34 -7.24
N THR A 241 -7.25 -13.94 -8.42
CA THR A 241 -6.01 -13.80 -9.19
C THR A 241 -5.63 -12.34 -9.49
N PRO A 242 -6.53 -11.48 -10.00
CA PRO A 242 -6.19 -10.09 -10.30
C PRO A 242 -5.83 -9.27 -9.05
N ILE A 243 -6.40 -9.63 -7.90
CA ILE A 243 -6.17 -8.96 -6.61
C ILE A 243 -4.77 -9.29 -6.09
N ILE A 244 -4.43 -10.58 -6.05
CA ILE A 244 -3.11 -11.04 -5.58
C ILE A 244 -2.02 -10.56 -6.53
N SER A 245 -2.24 -10.66 -7.86
CA SER A 245 -1.25 -10.25 -8.87
C SER A 245 -0.95 -8.76 -8.80
N SER A 246 -1.99 -7.92 -8.67
CA SER A 246 -1.78 -6.47 -8.51
C SER A 246 -1.05 -6.14 -7.20
N GLY A 247 -1.44 -6.78 -6.09
CA GLY A 247 -0.75 -6.63 -4.81
C GLY A 247 0.72 -7.02 -4.86
N MET A 248 1.06 -8.18 -5.43
CA MET A 248 2.44 -8.65 -5.57
C MET A 248 3.28 -7.71 -6.45
N VAL A 249 2.73 -7.24 -7.57
CA VAL A 249 3.42 -6.29 -8.45
C VAL A 249 3.69 -4.98 -7.71
N PHE A 250 2.69 -4.37 -7.09
CA PHE A 250 2.88 -3.12 -6.34
C PHE A 250 3.77 -3.27 -5.11
N GLN A 251 3.77 -4.43 -4.45
CA GLN A 251 4.73 -4.74 -3.37
C GLN A 251 6.16 -4.85 -3.91
N LEU A 252 6.36 -5.46 -5.07
CA LEU A 252 7.66 -5.56 -5.73
C LEU A 252 8.17 -4.19 -6.17
N LEU A 253 7.32 -3.35 -6.76
CA LEU A 253 7.71 -1.99 -7.17
C LEU A 253 8.06 -1.10 -5.96
N ALA A 254 7.32 -1.23 -4.86
CA ALA A 254 7.65 -0.52 -3.61
C ALA A 254 8.94 -1.05 -2.99
N GLY A 255 9.15 -2.38 -2.97
CA GLY A 255 10.34 -3.01 -2.38
C GLY A 255 11.63 -2.80 -3.18
N THR A 256 11.53 -2.62 -4.50
CA THR A 256 12.67 -2.27 -5.37
C THR A 256 12.99 -0.78 -5.36
N HIS A 257 12.22 0.04 -4.60
CA HIS A 257 12.32 1.50 -4.57
C HIS A 257 12.20 2.14 -5.98
N LEU A 258 11.55 1.47 -6.92
CA LEU A 258 11.21 2.03 -8.24
C LEU A 258 10.10 3.10 -8.11
N ILE A 259 9.25 2.97 -7.10
CA ILE A 259 8.24 3.97 -6.73
C ILE A 259 8.51 4.41 -5.29
N ASP A 260 8.89 5.67 -5.10
CA ASP A 260 9.00 6.30 -3.78
C ASP A 260 7.59 6.56 -3.22
N VAL A 261 7.08 5.62 -2.40
CA VAL A 261 5.80 5.75 -1.70
C VAL A 261 6.07 5.98 -0.22
N ASN A 262 5.70 7.16 0.28
CA ASN A 262 5.74 7.44 1.71
C ASN A 262 4.45 6.91 2.36
N LEU A 263 4.52 5.69 2.92
CA LEU A 263 3.37 5.06 3.59
C LEU A 263 2.90 5.80 4.85
N ASP A 264 3.70 6.72 5.36
CA ASP A 264 3.36 7.60 6.49
C ASP A 264 2.38 8.71 6.09
N LEU A 265 2.41 9.14 4.82
CA LEU A 265 1.49 10.13 4.29
C LEU A 265 0.17 9.47 3.92
N LYS A 266 -0.92 9.95 4.55
CA LYS A 266 -2.28 9.43 4.30
C LYS A 266 -2.67 9.51 2.82
N THR A 267 -2.34 10.61 2.15
CA THR A 267 -2.63 10.83 0.72
C THR A 267 -1.92 9.83 -0.19
N ASP A 268 -0.66 9.53 0.11
CA ASP A 268 0.15 8.61 -0.70
C ASP A 268 -0.32 7.17 -0.51
N ARG A 269 -0.76 6.82 0.69
CA ARG A 269 -1.39 5.52 0.98
C ARG A 269 -2.72 5.33 0.24
N GLU A 270 -3.56 6.36 0.22
CA GLU A 270 -4.83 6.34 -0.52
C GLU A 270 -4.58 6.20 -2.03
N LEU A 271 -3.66 6.99 -2.59
CA LEU A 271 -3.27 6.89 -4.00
C LEU A 271 -2.68 5.52 -4.33
N TYR A 272 -1.86 4.93 -3.46
CA TYR A 272 -1.31 3.58 -3.65
C TYR A 272 -2.40 2.51 -3.69
N GLN A 273 -3.38 2.58 -2.78
CA GLN A 273 -4.51 1.66 -2.74
C GLN A 273 -5.39 1.80 -3.99
N THR A 274 -5.68 3.03 -4.42
CA THR A 274 -6.43 3.30 -5.65
C THR A 274 -5.68 2.81 -6.90
N ALA A 275 -4.37 3.01 -6.95
CA ALA A 275 -3.51 2.52 -8.04
C ALA A 275 -3.52 0.99 -8.15
N GLN A 276 -3.36 0.30 -7.02
CA GLN A 276 -3.41 -1.15 -6.95
C GLN A 276 -4.77 -1.68 -7.44
N LYS A 277 -5.87 -1.04 -7.03
CA LYS A 277 -7.23 -1.42 -7.46
C LYS A 277 -7.45 -1.21 -8.96
N LEU A 278 -7.05 -0.04 -9.49
CA LEU A 278 -7.16 0.26 -10.91
C LEU A 278 -6.44 -0.82 -11.74
N PHE A 279 -5.23 -1.18 -11.32
CA PHE A 279 -4.46 -2.23 -11.96
C PHE A 279 -5.12 -3.61 -11.82
N ALA A 280 -5.73 -3.94 -10.69
CA ALA A 280 -6.50 -5.17 -10.50
C ALA A 280 -7.68 -5.27 -11.47
N ILE A 281 -8.41 -4.16 -11.70
CA ILE A 281 -9.54 -4.12 -12.66
C ILE A 281 -9.03 -4.32 -14.09
N ILE A 282 -7.94 -3.66 -14.47
CA ILE A 282 -7.31 -3.81 -15.80
C ILE A 282 -6.85 -5.26 -16.01
N LEU A 283 -6.21 -5.88 -15.01
CA LEU A 283 -5.80 -7.28 -15.06
C LEU A 283 -7.01 -8.22 -15.16
N SER A 284 -8.08 -7.96 -14.41
CA SER A 284 -9.32 -8.76 -14.49
C SER A 284 -9.93 -8.70 -15.88
N PHE A 285 -9.98 -7.52 -16.50
CA PHE A 285 -10.46 -7.37 -17.87
C PHE A 285 -9.56 -8.09 -18.88
N GLY A 286 -8.24 -7.92 -18.77
CA GLY A 286 -7.27 -8.59 -19.64
C GLY A 286 -7.34 -10.12 -19.55
N GLN A 287 -7.42 -10.66 -18.33
CA GLN A 287 -7.54 -12.11 -18.11
C GLN A 287 -8.85 -12.68 -18.64
N ALA A 288 -9.98 -11.99 -18.43
CA ALA A 288 -11.27 -12.40 -18.96
C ALA A 288 -11.24 -12.47 -20.51
N CYS A 289 -10.66 -11.47 -21.16
CA CYS A 289 -10.48 -11.46 -22.60
C CYS A 289 -9.60 -12.62 -23.07
N VAL A 290 -8.47 -12.87 -22.40
CA VAL A 290 -7.56 -13.98 -22.76
C VAL A 290 -8.26 -15.34 -22.61
N TYR A 291 -9.00 -15.58 -21.52
CA TYR A 291 -9.69 -16.86 -21.33
C TYR A 291 -10.78 -17.13 -22.36
N VAL A 292 -11.52 -16.10 -22.80
CA VAL A 292 -12.52 -16.27 -23.86
C VAL A 292 -11.88 -16.45 -25.23
N LEU A 293 -10.85 -15.65 -25.56
CA LEU A 293 -10.19 -15.68 -26.87
C LEU A 293 -9.30 -16.91 -27.07
N THR A 294 -8.73 -17.48 -26.00
CA THR A 294 -7.95 -18.74 -26.07
C THR A 294 -8.81 -19.95 -26.39
N GLY A 295 -10.14 -19.81 -26.42
CA GLY A 295 -11.07 -20.87 -26.83
C GLY A 295 -11.29 -21.95 -25.77
N LEU A 296 -10.96 -21.66 -24.50
CA LEU A 296 -11.15 -22.60 -23.37
C LEU A 296 -12.61 -23.06 -23.20
N TYR A 297 -13.58 -22.21 -23.60
CA TYR A 297 -15.02 -22.49 -23.51
C TYR A 297 -15.66 -22.98 -24.82
N GLY A 298 -14.89 -23.00 -25.91
CA GLY A 298 -15.34 -23.29 -27.27
C GLY A 298 -14.64 -22.39 -28.30
N GLN A 299 -14.63 -22.81 -29.56
CA GLN A 299 -14.06 -21.97 -30.63
C GLN A 299 -14.93 -20.72 -30.83
N PRO A 300 -14.35 -19.50 -30.90
CA PRO A 300 -15.12 -18.26 -31.06
C PRO A 300 -16.03 -18.22 -32.30
N SER A 301 -15.70 -19.02 -33.33
CA SER A 301 -16.51 -19.20 -34.53
C SER A 301 -17.84 -19.91 -34.28
N ASP A 302 -17.86 -20.83 -33.30
CA ASP A 302 -18.99 -21.75 -33.08
C ASP A 302 -19.94 -21.21 -32.02
N LEU A 303 -19.43 -20.41 -31.07
CA LEU A 303 -20.22 -19.73 -30.03
C LEU A 303 -20.97 -18.49 -30.53
N GLY A 304 -20.48 -17.87 -31.61
CA GLY A 304 -20.92 -16.56 -32.06
C GLY A 304 -20.38 -15.41 -31.20
N ALA A 305 -20.08 -14.29 -31.85
CA ALA A 305 -19.46 -13.13 -31.20
C ALA A 305 -20.30 -12.53 -30.06
N GLY A 306 -21.63 -12.63 -30.14
CA GLY A 306 -22.55 -12.12 -29.11
C GLY A 306 -22.41 -12.85 -27.77
N ILE A 307 -22.30 -14.19 -27.78
CA ILE A 307 -22.12 -14.99 -26.56
C ILE A 307 -20.73 -14.74 -25.96
N CYS A 308 -19.70 -14.61 -26.81
CA CYS A 308 -18.35 -14.30 -26.37
C CYS A 308 -18.28 -12.97 -25.60
N VAL A 309 -18.91 -11.91 -26.12
CA VAL A 309 -18.97 -10.61 -25.44
C VAL A 309 -19.74 -10.70 -24.13
N LEU A 310 -20.86 -11.42 -24.10
CA LEU A 310 -21.64 -11.63 -22.88
C LEU A 310 -20.84 -12.36 -21.79
N LEU A 311 -20.06 -13.37 -22.18
CA LEU A 311 -19.18 -14.12 -21.26
C LEU A 311 -18.10 -13.21 -20.67
N ILE A 312 -17.45 -12.39 -21.50
CA ILE A 312 -16.45 -11.41 -21.03
C ILE A 312 -17.08 -10.45 -20.01
N VAL A 313 -18.24 -9.88 -20.32
CA VAL A 313 -18.94 -8.97 -19.40
C VAL A 313 -19.30 -9.66 -18.09
N GLN A 314 -19.81 -10.90 -18.13
CA GLN A 314 -20.16 -11.67 -16.94
C GLN A 314 -18.94 -11.90 -16.03
N LEU A 315 -17.80 -12.29 -16.62
CA LEU A 315 -16.55 -12.51 -15.88
C LEU A 315 -15.98 -11.23 -15.28
N VAL A 316 -16.05 -10.11 -16.01
CA VAL A 316 -15.57 -8.80 -15.53
C VAL A 316 -16.44 -8.28 -14.39
N VAL A 317 -17.77 -8.43 -14.49
CA VAL A 317 -18.69 -8.04 -13.42
C VAL A 317 -18.44 -8.89 -12.16
N ALA A 318 -18.28 -10.21 -12.32
CA ALA A 318 -17.94 -11.09 -11.20
C ALA A 318 -16.60 -10.69 -10.55
N GLY A 319 -15.56 -10.43 -11.36
CA GLY A 319 -14.26 -9.96 -10.89
C GLY A 319 -14.35 -8.62 -10.13
N LEU A 320 -15.13 -7.67 -10.65
CA LEU A 320 -15.36 -6.37 -9.99
C LEU A 320 -16.05 -6.54 -8.62
N VAL A 321 -17.04 -7.42 -8.52
CA VAL A 321 -17.71 -7.73 -7.24
C VAL A 321 -16.71 -8.27 -6.22
N VAL A 322 -15.83 -9.20 -6.61
CA VAL A 322 -14.82 -9.77 -5.69
C VAL A 322 -13.82 -8.72 -5.23
N ILE A 323 -13.38 -7.83 -6.12
CA ILE A 323 -12.48 -6.70 -5.77
C ILE A 323 -13.15 -5.80 -4.73
N LEU A 324 -14.44 -5.48 -4.90
CA LEU A 324 -15.19 -4.65 -3.94
C LEU A 324 -15.44 -5.37 -2.60
N LEU A 325 -15.68 -6.68 -2.61
CA LEU A 325 -15.85 -7.47 -1.39
C LEU A 325 -14.55 -7.55 -0.58
N ASP A 326 -13.39 -7.70 -1.24
CA ASP A 326 -12.10 -7.66 -0.58
C ASP A 326 -11.83 -6.27 0.03
N GLU A 327 -12.12 -5.19 -0.71
CA GLU A 327 -11.98 -3.82 -0.19
C GLU A 327 -12.88 -3.57 1.03
N LEU A 328 -14.13 -4.03 1.00
CA LEU A 328 -15.04 -3.92 2.14
C LEU A 328 -14.45 -4.56 3.39
N LEU A 329 -13.85 -5.75 3.27
CA LEU A 329 -13.20 -6.42 4.38
C LEU A 329 -11.94 -5.66 4.85
N GLN A 330 -11.11 -5.18 3.92
CA GLN A 330 -9.88 -4.44 4.22
C GLN A 330 -10.11 -3.07 4.87
N LYS A 331 -11.20 -2.36 4.55
CA LYS A 331 -11.55 -1.07 5.18
C LYS A 331 -12.06 -1.19 6.62
N GLY A 332 -12.12 -2.40 7.16
CA GLY A 332 -12.37 -2.65 8.58
C GLY A 332 -13.81 -3.03 8.92
N TYR A 333 -14.68 -3.23 7.91
CA TYR A 333 -15.96 -3.92 8.10
C TYR A 333 -15.74 -5.41 8.38
N GLY A 334 -14.61 -5.98 7.93
CA GLY A 334 -14.23 -7.37 8.20
C GLY A 334 -13.43 -7.57 9.49
N LEU A 335 -13.37 -8.82 9.94
CA LEU A 335 -12.47 -9.26 11.04
C LEU A 335 -11.02 -9.49 10.58
N GLY A 336 -10.76 -9.49 9.27
CA GLY A 336 -9.46 -9.76 8.68
C GLY A 336 -9.38 -9.34 7.20
N SER A 337 -8.32 -9.79 6.50
CA SER A 337 -8.14 -9.55 5.06
C SER A 337 -9.02 -10.48 4.22
N GLY A 338 -9.64 -9.96 3.16
CA GLY A 338 -10.50 -10.73 2.26
C GLY A 338 -9.75 -11.86 1.55
N ILE A 339 -8.55 -11.60 1.04
CA ILE A 339 -7.69 -12.60 0.38
C ILE A 339 -7.52 -13.86 1.27
N SER A 340 -7.14 -13.69 2.54
CA SER A 340 -6.92 -14.81 3.46
C SER A 340 -8.20 -15.59 3.77
N LEU A 341 -9.33 -14.90 3.85
CA LEU A 341 -10.63 -15.50 4.15
C LEU A 341 -11.14 -16.33 2.97
N PHE A 342 -11.01 -15.83 1.75
CA PHE A 342 -11.47 -16.52 0.55
C PHE A 342 -10.67 -17.80 0.27
N ILE A 343 -9.34 -17.75 0.42
CA ILE A 343 -8.48 -18.94 0.30
C ILE A 343 -8.85 -19.99 1.35
N ALA A 344 -8.98 -19.57 2.62
CA ALA A 344 -9.33 -20.49 3.70
C ALA A 344 -10.69 -21.15 3.47
N THR A 345 -11.67 -20.40 2.97
CA THR A 345 -13.02 -20.91 2.69
C THR A 345 -13.00 -21.96 1.58
N ASN A 346 -12.31 -21.69 0.47
CA ASN A 346 -12.22 -22.64 -0.65
C ASN A 346 -11.48 -23.93 -0.24
N ILE A 347 -10.40 -23.83 0.53
CA ILE A 347 -9.70 -25.01 1.06
C ILE A 347 -10.62 -25.83 1.98
N CYS A 348 -11.37 -25.18 2.88
CA CYS A 348 -12.32 -25.86 3.76
C CYS A 348 -13.44 -26.52 2.96
N GLU A 349 -13.99 -25.84 1.95
CA GLU A 349 -14.99 -26.37 1.03
C GLU A 349 -14.48 -27.63 0.32
N SER A 350 -13.26 -27.60 -0.23
CA SER A 350 -12.65 -28.75 -0.90
C SER A 350 -12.43 -29.95 0.03
N ILE A 351 -11.99 -29.70 1.28
CA ILE A 351 -11.80 -30.75 2.29
C ILE A 351 -13.14 -31.39 2.66
N VAL A 352 -14.17 -30.57 2.91
CA VAL A 352 -15.51 -31.05 3.26
C VAL A 352 -16.13 -31.82 2.08
N TRP A 353 -15.97 -31.32 0.85
CA TRP A 353 -16.46 -31.99 -0.36
C TRP A 353 -15.79 -33.35 -0.56
N LYS A 354 -14.47 -33.45 -0.47
CA LYS A 354 -13.75 -34.75 -0.58
C LYS A 354 -14.11 -35.74 0.54
N ALA A 355 -14.53 -35.24 1.71
CA ALA A 355 -14.94 -36.09 2.83
C ALA A 355 -16.39 -36.61 2.70
N PHE A 356 -17.30 -35.77 2.22
CA PHE A 356 -18.75 -35.98 2.24
C PHE A 356 -19.43 -35.94 0.86
N SER A 357 -18.70 -36.03 -0.25
CA SER A 357 -19.31 -35.98 -1.58
C SER A 357 -20.26 -37.17 -1.81
N PRO A 358 -21.53 -36.92 -2.19
CA PRO A 358 -22.54 -37.97 -2.41
C PRO A 358 -22.50 -38.54 -3.84
N THR A 359 -21.56 -38.11 -4.67
CA THR A 359 -21.37 -38.55 -6.05
C THR A 359 -20.88 -39.99 -6.10
N THR A 360 -21.41 -40.78 -7.02
CA THR A 360 -20.99 -42.17 -7.26
C THR A 360 -20.21 -42.28 -8.56
N ILE A 361 -19.07 -42.95 -8.53
CA ILE A 361 -18.25 -43.23 -9.70
C ILE A 361 -18.25 -44.75 -9.92
N ASN A 362 -18.55 -45.17 -11.15
CA ASN A 362 -18.61 -46.57 -11.53
C ASN A 362 -17.25 -46.99 -12.13
N THR A 363 -16.36 -47.56 -11.31
CA THR A 363 -15.05 -48.07 -11.76
C THR A 363 -15.13 -49.54 -12.21
N GLY A 364 -16.29 -49.98 -12.72
CA GLY A 364 -16.51 -51.34 -13.24
C GLY A 364 -16.75 -52.43 -12.18
N ARG A 365 -16.62 -52.13 -10.87
CA ARG A 365 -16.91 -53.05 -9.75
C ARG A 365 -18.23 -52.75 -9.01
N GLY A 366 -19.03 -51.83 -9.55
CA GLY A 366 -20.25 -51.30 -8.95
C GLY A 366 -20.16 -49.80 -8.65
N PRO A 367 -21.25 -49.18 -8.18
CA PRO A 367 -21.26 -47.78 -7.77
C PRO A 367 -20.52 -47.61 -6.44
N GLU A 368 -19.41 -46.90 -6.49
CA GLU A 368 -18.66 -46.55 -5.30
C GLU A 368 -18.78 -45.04 -5.08
N PHE A 369 -19.11 -44.64 -3.85
CA PHE A 369 -19.16 -43.23 -3.49
C PHE A 369 -17.76 -42.61 -3.53
N GLU A 370 -17.69 -41.36 -3.95
CA GLU A 370 -16.46 -40.56 -3.99
C GLU A 370 -16.05 -40.12 -2.58
N GLY A 371 -17.01 -39.75 -1.73
CA GLY A 371 -16.75 -39.25 -0.39
C GLY A 371 -16.21 -40.33 0.54
N ALA A 372 -15.07 -40.06 1.18
CA ALA A 372 -14.38 -41.03 2.04
C ALA A 372 -15.27 -41.60 3.17
N ILE A 373 -16.09 -40.76 3.80
CA ILE A 373 -16.94 -41.17 4.94
C ILE A 373 -18.19 -41.89 4.43
N ILE A 374 -18.83 -41.37 3.38
CA ILE A 374 -20.04 -41.98 2.80
C ILE A 374 -19.70 -43.35 2.20
N ALA A 375 -18.56 -43.47 1.53
CA ALA A 375 -18.05 -44.73 1.02
C ALA A 375 -17.77 -45.74 2.15
N LEU A 376 -17.18 -45.29 3.27
CA LEU A 376 -16.98 -46.17 4.43
C LEU A 376 -18.30 -46.70 4.99
N PHE A 377 -19.31 -45.85 5.16
CA PHE A 377 -20.62 -46.29 5.65
C PHE A 377 -21.31 -47.24 4.66
N HIS A 378 -21.29 -46.91 3.37
CA HIS A 378 -21.90 -47.75 2.34
C HIS A 378 -21.20 -49.12 2.21
N LEU A 379 -19.87 -49.16 2.18
CA LEU A 379 -19.12 -50.42 2.09
C LEU A 379 -19.28 -51.27 3.34
N LEU A 380 -19.35 -50.65 4.52
CA LEU A 380 -19.56 -51.36 5.79
C LEU A 380 -20.98 -51.94 5.92
N LEU A 381 -21.98 -51.29 5.33
CA LEU A 381 -23.38 -51.73 5.39
C LEU A 381 -23.75 -52.75 4.30
N THR A 382 -23.21 -52.57 3.09
CA THR A 382 -23.61 -53.37 1.91
C THR A 382 -22.85 -54.70 1.79
N TRP A 383 -21.60 -54.79 2.28
CA TRP A 383 -20.76 -55.98 2.08
C TRP A 383 -20.82 -56.95 3.29
N PRO A 384 -20.94 -58.27 3.06
CA PRO A 384 -20.97 -59.27 4.15
C PRO A 384 -19.60 -59.44 4.85
N ASP A 385 -18.49 -59.25 4.12
CA ASP A 385 -17.12 -59.39 4.64
C ASP A 385 -16.59 -58.09 5.24
N LYS A 386 -16.89 -57.85 6.52
CA LYS A 386 -16.52 -56.61 7.24
C LYS A 386 -15.03 -56.29 7.22
N GLN A 387 -14.15 -57.29 7.32
CA GLN A 387 -12.68 -57.07 7.33
C GLN A 387 -12.13 -56.66 5.97
N ARG A 388 -12.67 -57.23 4.89
CA ARG A 388 -12.24 -56.90 3.52
C ARG A 388 -12.76 -55.52 3.11
N ALA A 389 -14.03 -55.23 3.42
CA ALA A 389 -14.63 -53.92 3.18
C ALA A 389 -13.88 -52.79 3.91
N LEU A 390 -13.44 -53.03 5.14
CA LEU A 390 -12.68 -52.04 5.92
C LEU A 390 -11.27 -51.84 5.35
N ARG A 391 -10.58 -52.90 4.91
CA ARG A 391 -9.27 -52.77 4.25
C ARG A 391 -9.38 -52.03 2.91
N GLU A 392 -10.42 -52.30 2.13
CA GLU A 392 -10.69 -51.64 0.83
C GLU A 392 -11.03 -50.15 1.04
N ALA A 393 -11.84 -49.82 2.07
CA ALA A 393 -12.21 -48.44 2.39
C ALA A 393 -11.04 -47.59 2.94
N PHE A 394 -10.06 -48.21 3.61
CA PHE A 394 -8.89 -47.51 4.14
C PHE A 394 -7.76 -47.31 3.12
N TYR A 395 -7.60 -48.21 2.13
CA TYR A 395 -6.43 -48.25 1.24
C TYR A 395 -6.76 -48.17 -0.27
N ARG A 396 -7.73 -47.34 -0.67
CA ARG A 396 -8.11 -47.14 -2.09
C ARG A 396 -7.11 -46.23 -2.82
N GLN A 397 -6.57 -46.65 -3.95
CA GLN A 397 -5.52 -45.87 -4.64
C GLN A 397 -6.05 -44.72 -5.51
N ASN A 398 -7.32 -44.80 -5.94
CA ASN A 398 -7.88 -43.89 -6.94
C ASN A 398 -8.83 -42.84 -6.37
N LEU A 399 -9.28 -42.98 -5.13
CA LEU A 399 -10.29 -42.11 -4.52
C LEU A 399 -9.90 -41.70 -3.08
N PRO A 400 -10.51 -40.62 -2.55
CA PRO A 400 -10.24 -40.16 -1.19
C PRO A 400 -10.43 -41.28 -0.15
N ASN A 401 -9.37 -41.60 0.59
CA ASN A 401 -9.40 -42.59 1.64
C ASN A 401 -9.70 -42.00 3.00
N VAL A 402 -10.23 -42.83 3.88
CA VAL A 402 -10.34 -42.54 5.31
C VAL A 402 -8.96 -42.34 5.94
N MET A 403 -7.94 -43.08 5.47
CA MET A 403 -6.56 -42.88 5.91
C MET A 403 -6.02 -41.49 5.55
N ASN A 404 -6.36 -40.96 4.36
CA ASN A 404 -5.96 -39.62 3.94
C ASN A 404 -6.65 -38.56 4.82
N LEU A 405 -7.93 -38.75 5.15
CA LEU A 405 -8.66 -37.87 6.06
C LEU A 405 -8.10 -37.90 7.49
N LEU A 406 -7.71 -39.08 7.98
CA LEU A 406 -7.07 -39.19 9.29
C LEU A 406 -5.69 -38.51 9.30
N ALA A 407 -4.92 -38.66 8.22
CA ALA A 407 -3.63 -37.99 8.06
C ALA A 407 -3.78 -36.46 8.04
N THR A 408 -4.78 -35.91 7.33
CA THR A 408 -5.04 -34.46 7.33
C THR A 408 -5.45 -33.96 8.72
N LEU A 409 -6.26 -34.71 9.47
CA LEU A 409 -6.63 -34.35 10.85
C LEU A 409 -5.41 -34.34 11.79
N LEU A 410 -4.50 -35.32 11.65
CA LEU A 410 -3.26 -35.38 12.43
C LEU A 410 -2.37 -34.18 12.14
N VAL A 411 -2.15 -33.87 10.85
CA VAL A 411 -1.37 -32.69 10.43
C VAL A 411 -2.02 -31.41 10.95
N PHE A 412 -3.35 -31.28 10.86
CA PHE A 412 -4.09 -30.13 11.38
C PHE A 412 -3.87 -29.92 12.89
N ALA A 413 -3.97 -31.00 13.69
CA ALA A 413 -3.71 -30.94 15.12
C ALA A 413 -2.25 -30.56 15.43
N ALA A 414 -1.28 -31.12 14.69
CA ALA A 414 0.13 -30.80 14.84
C ALA A 414 0.43 -29.32 14.52
N VAL A 415 -0.18 -28.77 13.45
CA VAL A 415 -0.02 -27.36 13.07
C VAL A 415 -0.61 -26.43 14.13
N ILE A 416 -1.81 -26.73 14.69
CA ILE A 416 -2.38 -25.93 15.79
C ILE A 416 -1.46 -25.93 17.02
N TYR A 417 -0.91 -27.10 17.37
CA TYR A 417 0.02 -27.22 18.48
C TYR A 417 1.28 -26.38 18.27
N LEU A 418 1.89 -26.46 17.07
CA LEU A 418 3.07 -25.67 16.73
C LEU A 418 2.78 -24.16 16.65
N GLN A 419 1.59 -23.75 16.20
CA GLN A 419 1.15 -22.35 16.16
C GLN A 419 0.99 -21.74 17.56
N GLY A 420 0.78 -22.58 18.58
CA GLY A 420 0.71 -22.16 19.99
C GLY A 420 2.06 -21.73 20.57
N PHE A 421 3.19 -22.07 19.94
CA PHE A 421 4.51 -21.72 20.44
C PHE A 421 4.80 -20.23 20.30
N ARG A 422 4.92 -19.56 21.44
CA ARG A 422 5.31 -18.15 21.55
C ARG A 422 6.36 -17.97 22.63
N VAL A 423 7.35 -17.14 22.34
CA VAL A 423 8.39 -16.74 23.28
C VAL A 423 8.00 -15.37 23.82
N GLU A 424 7.75 -15.28 25.13
CA GLU A 424 7.34 -14.03 25.79
C GLU A 424 8.59 -13.29 26.29
N ILE A 425 8.90 -12.15 25.67
CA ILE A 425 10.00 -11.28 26.09
C ILE A 425 9.43 -10.22 27.04
N PRO A 426 9.94 -10.08 28.27
CA PRO A 426 9.48 -9.05 29.19
C PRO A 426 9.99 -7.67 28.76
N VAL A 427 9.07 -6.71 28.59
CA VAL A 427 9.34 -5.34 28.20
C VAL A 427 8.89 -4.39 29.32
N LYS A 428 9.70 -3.37 29.59
CA LYS A 428 9.39 -2.31 30.57
C LYS A 428 9.31 -0.98 29.84
N SER A 429 8.27 -0.20 30.09
CA SER A 429 8.18 1.15 29.54
C SER A 429 9.15 2.09 30.28
N SER A 430 9.98 2.81 29.53
CA SER A 430 10.87 3.84 30.10
C SER A 430 10.11 5.12 30.48
N ARG A 431 8.99 5.40 29.79
CA ARG A 431 8.22 6.64 29.93
C ARG A 431 7.23 6.60 31.10
N GLN A 432 6.76 5.42 31.50
CA GLN A 432 5.83 5.26 32.63
C GLN A 432 6.36 4.19 33.59
N ARG A 433 6.76 4.63 34.79
CA ARG A 433 7.28 3.76 35.84
C ARG A 433 6.17 2.81 36.33
N GLY A 434 6.44 1.51 36.33
CA GLY A 434 5.50 0.48 36.80
C GLY A 434 4.79 -0.32 35.70
N MET A 435 4.75 0.18 34.46
CA MET A 435 4.15 -0.55 33.34
C MET A 435 5.11 -1.64 32.83
N ARG A 436 4.82 -2.89 33.17
CA ARG A 436 5.48 -4.10 32.65
C ARG A 436 4.52 -4.78 31.69
N GLY A 437 5.01 -5.17 30.52
CA GLY A 437 4.28 -5.99 29.56
C GLY A 437 5.16 -7.14 29.09
N SER A 438 4.55 -8.21 28.61
CA SER A 438 5.25 -9.25 27.87
C SER A 438 4.93 -9.08 26.39
N TYR A 439 5.96 -9.03 25.53
CA TYR A 439 5.79 -9.03 24.09
C TYR A 439 5.97 -10.47 23.57
N PRO A 440 4.89 -11.15 23.12
CA PRO A 440 4.98 -12.50 22.61
C PRO A 440 5.48 -12.50 21.16
N VAL A 441 6.65 -13.06 20.92
CA VAL A 441 7.14 -13.38 19.57
C VAL A 441 6.68 -14.80 19.25
N ARG A 442 5.76 -14.95 18.29
CA ARG A 442 5.33 -16.26 17.80
C ARG A 442 6.47 -16.88 17.00
N LEU A 443 6.69 -18.19 17.15
CA LEU A 443 7.68 -18.92 16.34
C LEU A 443 7.39 -18.74 14.84
N PHE A 444 6.10 -18.77 14.50
CA PHE A 444 5.57 -18.51 13.16
C PHE A 444 5.18 -17.05 12.95
N TYR A 445 6.18 -16.16 13.02
CA TYR A 445 5.96 -14.71 12.90
C TYR A 445 5.59 -14.28 11.47
N THR A 446 6.19 -14.89 10.44
CA THR A 446 5.98 -14.52 9.02
C THR A 446 5.26 -15.59 8.20
N SER A 447 4.88 -16.72 8.79
CA SER A 447 4.76 -18.02 8.10
C SER A 447 3.85 -18.10 6.88
N ASN A 448 2.79 -17.30 6.82
CA ASN A 448 1.84 -17.42 5.72
C ASN A 448 2.39 -16.83 4.41
N MET A 449 3.28 -15.82 4.48
CA MET A 449 3.78 -15.14 3.29
C MET A 449 4.86 -15.95 2.54
N PRO A 450 5.91 -16.49 3.18
CA PRO A 450 6.92 -17.30 2.49
C PRO A 450 6.35 -18.58 1.88
N ILE A 451 5.44 -19.26 2.58
CA ILE A 451 4.79 -20.48 2.06
C ILE A 451 3.95 -20.16 0.83
N MET A 452 3.18 -19.07 0.88
CA MET A 452 2.40 -18.59 -0.27
C MET A 452 3.33 -18.26 -1.46
N LEU A 453 4.45 -17.57 -1.23
CA LEU A 453 5.41 -17.25 -2.29
C LEU A 453 6.08 -18.50 -2.88
N GLN A 454 6.46 -19.47 -2.04
CA GLN A 454 7.05 -20.73 -2.49
C GLN A 454 6.06 -21.58 -3.31
N SER A 455 4.80 -21.66 -2.87
CA SER A 455 3.72 -22.34 -3.61
C SER A 455 3.46 -21.68 -4.96
N ALA A 456 3.36 -20.34 -5.00
CA ALA A 456 3.19 -19.60 -6.25
C ALA A 456 4.38 -19.82 -7.21
N LEU A 457 5.61 -19.82 -6.68
CA LEU A 457 6.81 -20.04 -7.46
C LEU A 457 6.86 -21.47 -8.03
N CYS A 458 6.60 -22.52 -7.22
CA CYS A 458 6.54 -23.88 -7.76
C CYS A 458 5.41 -24.02 -8.79
N SER A 459 4.21 -23.46 -8.55
CA SER A 459 3.11 -23.48 -9.54
C SER A 459 3.50 -22.82 -10.87
N ASN A 460 4.19 -21.67 -10.84
CA ASN A 460 4.66 -21.00 -12.05
C ASN A 460 5.71 -21.84 -12.79
N ILE A 461 6.64 -22.48 -12.07
CA ILE A 461 7.63 -23.38 -12.67
C ILE A 461 6.95 -24.59 -13.31
N PHE A 462 5.98 -25.21 -12.65
CA PHE A 462 5.22 -26.33 -13.20
C PHE A 462 4.47 -25.93 -14.48
N LEU A 463 3.80 -24.77 -14.47
CA LEU A 463 3.10 -24.25 -15.65
C LEU A 463 4.07 -24.01 -16.81
N ILE A 464 5.18 -23.32 -16.57
CA ILE A 464 6.20 -23.06 -17.60
C ILE A 464 6.76 -24.38 -18.14
N SER A 465 7.07 -25.33 -17.25
CA SER A 465 7.54 -26.67 -17.62
C SER A 465 6.54 -27.40 -18.52
N GLN A 466 5.26 -27.42 -18.15
CA GLN A 466 4.20 -28.08 -18.91
C GLN A 466 4.00 -27.43 -20.28
N MET A 467 3.99 -26.09 -20.36
CA MET A 467 3.88 -25.36 -21.62
C MET A 467 5.09 -25.60 -22.53
N LEU A 468 6.31 -25.60 -21.98
CA LEU A 468 7.52 -25.89 -22.73
C LEU A 468 7.51 -27.32 -23.28
N TYR A 469 7.11 -28.30 -22.46
CA TYR A 469 7.02 -29.70 -22.85
C TYR A 469 5.96 -29.92 -23.94
N SER A 470 4.81 -29.25 -23.84
CA SER A 470 3.76 -29.32 -24.86
C SER A 470 4.17 -28.73 -26.22
N ARG A 471 5.15 -27.81 -26.26
CA ARG A 471 5.61 -27.16 -27.51
C ARG A 471 6.91 -27.75 -28.06
N PHE A 472 7.80 -28.23 -27.19
CA PHE A 472 9.15 -28.66 -27.54
C PHE A 472 9.53 -29.96 -26.83
N SER A 473 8.80 -31.04 -27.10
CA SER A 473 9.00 -32.35 -26.48
C SER A 473 10.38 -32.97 -26.73
N ASP A 474 11.07 -32.58 -27.81
CA ASP A 474 12.31 -33.24 -28.25
C ASP A 474 13.60 -32.62 -27.70
N ASN A 475 13.55 -31.44 -27.08
CA ASN A 475 14.73 -30.75 -26.57
C ASN A 475 15.23 -31.37 -25.26
N ILE A 476 16.54 -31.64 -25.17
CA ILE A 476 17.20 -32.25 -23.99
C ILE A 476 16.99 -31.38 -22.73
N LEU A 477 17.08 -30.06 -22.86
CA LEU A 477 16.84 -29.11 -21.76
C LEU A 477 15.40 -29.16 -21.25
N VAL A 478 14.43 -29.41 -22.13
CA VAL A 478 13.01 -29.49 -21.77
C VAL A 478 12.71 -30.80 -21.04
N LYS A 479 13.30 -31.92 -21.50
CA LYS A 479 13.22 -33.21 -20.81
C LYS A 479 13.90 -33.18 -19.43
N LEU A 480 14.99 -32.43 -19.28
CA LEU A 480 15.62 -32.20 -17.97
C LEU A 480 14.71 -31.40 -17.03
N LEU A 481 14.00 -30.42 -17.57
CA LEU A 481 13.11 -29.54 -16.82
C LEU A 481 11.87 -30.29 -16.30
N GLY A 482 11.25 -31.13 -17.13
CA GLY A 482 10.16 -32.01 -16.72
C GLY A 482 9.50 -32.75 -17.89
N VAL A 483 9.32 -34.05 -17.73
CA VAL A 483 8.53 -34.92 -18.62
C VAL A 483 7.14 -35.10 -18.02
N TRP A 484 6.12 -34.85 -18.84
CA TRP A 484 4.72 -34.89 -18.41
C TRP A 484 4.00 -36.06 -19.07
N GLU A 485 3.34 -36.88 -18.27
CA GLU A 485 2.59 -38.07 -18.70
C GLU A 485 1.16 -38.04 -18.15
N PRO A 486 0.16 -38.44 -18.95
CA PRO A 486 -1.21 -38.58 -18.47
C PRO A 486 -1.34 -39.81 -17.56
N ARG A 487 -2.04 -39.67 -16.42
CA ARG A 487 -2.30 -40.79 -15.51
C ARG A 487 -3.45 -41.65 -16.01
N GLU A 488 -3.33 -42.98 -15.88
CA GLU A 488 -4.39 -43.93 -16.25
C GLU A 488 -5.73 -43.55 -15.60
N GLY A 489 -6.73 -43.22 -16.43
CA GLY A 489 -8.08 -42.85 -15.99
C GLY A 489 -8.32 -41.35 -15.75
N SER A 490 -7.35 -40.45 -15.99
CA SER A 490 -7.57 -39.00 -15.93
C SER A 490 -6.84 -38.25 -17.05
N ALA A 491 -7.47 -37.22 -17.64
CA ALA A 491 -6.82 -36.34 -18.62
C ALA A 491 -5.79 -35.38 -18.01
N GLN A 492 -5.42 -35.57 -16.74
CA GLN A 492 -4.46 -34.74 -16.03
C GLN A 492 -3.03 -35.26 -16.25
N LEU A 493 -2.15 -34.33 -16.64
CA LEU A 493 -0.73 -34.57 -16.85
C LEU A 493 0.00 -34.43 -15.50
N TYR A 494 0.78 -35.45 -15.14
CA TYR A 494 1.67 -35.44 -13.99
C TYR A 494 3.12 -35.46 -14.46
N ALA A 495 4.01 -34.81 -13.71
CA ALA A 495 5.43 -34.87 -13.98
C ALA A 495 5.97 -36.27 -13.58
N SER A 496 6.51 -37.03 -14.54
CA SER A 496 7.04 -38.38 -14.32
C SER A 496 8.55 -38.38 -14.06
N SER A 497 9.30 -37.48 -14.69
CA SER A 497 10.76 -37.33 -14.50
C SER A 497 11.25 -35.89 -14.77
N GLY A 498 12.32 -35.45 -14.09
CA GLY A 498 12.94 -34.13 -14.29
C GLY A 498 12.94 -33.23 -13.04
N ILE A 499 13.43 -31.99 -13.15
CA ILE A 499 13.50 -31.04 -12.03
C ILE A 499 12.10 -30.76 -11.45
N ALA A 500 11.08 -30.73 -12.30
CA ALA A 500 9.69 -30.55 -11.88
C ALA A 500 9.21 -31.63 -10.87
N THR A 501 9.71 -32.87 -10.93
CA THR A 501 9.30 -33.91 -9.96
C THR A 501 9.91 -33.70 -8.57
N THR A 502 10.97 -32.89 -8.47
CA THR A 502 11.69 -32.63 -7.20
C THR A 502 11.05 -31.56 -6.34
N CYS A 503 10.09 -30.76 -6.82
CA CYS A 503 9.26 -29.91 -5.96
C CYS A 503 8.03 -30.73 -5.52
N PRO A 504 8.04 -31.42 -4.36
CA PRO A 504 6.98 -32.34 -3.96
C PRO A 504 5.91 -31.62 -3.13
N LEU A 505 5.98 -30.29 -3.04
CA LEU A 505 5.10 -29.47 -2.22
C LEU A 505 3.97 -28.91 -3.09
N LEU A 506 3.08 -29.80 -3.51
CA LEU A 506 1.64 -29.55 -3.70
C LEU A 506 0.87 -30.88 -3.77
#